data_AF-A0A519YCY0-F1
#
_entry.id   AF-A0A519YCY0-F1
#
_cell.length_a   1.000
_cell.length_b   1.000
_cell.length_c   1.000
_cell.angle_alpha   90.00
_cell.angle_beta   90.00
_cell.angle_gamma   90.00
#
_symmetry.space_group_name_H-M   'P 1'
#
loop_
_entity.id
_entity.type
_entity.pdbx_description
1 polymer ?
#
loop_
_entity_poly.entity_id
_entity_poly.type
_entity_poly.pdbx_seq_one_letter_code
_entity_poly.pdbx_strand_id
1 'polypeptide(L)'
;DQRNPEHPDFEVSKAVIDVLKQTTDARGESWEIITVPAPQVLRDEEGFVDYSYINHFVVNGGVIACSFDDPADEEAVAILSAAYPGRTVVSVDARPLFARGGGIHCITQHQPAVR
;
A
#
# COMPACT_ATOMS: atom_id res chain seq x y z
N ASP A 1 5.60 4.88 3.81
CA ASP A 1 6.67 5.25 4.74
C ASP A 1 7.99 4.82 4.14
N GLN A 2 8.56 5.71 3.33
CA GLN A 2 9.89 5.50 2.77
C GLN A 2 10.92 5.84 3.85
N ARG A 3 11.73 4.85 4.24
CA ARG A 3 12.66 4.92 5.37
C ARG A 3 14.11 5.16 4.97
N ASN A 4 14.43 5.03 3.67
CA ASN A 4 15.77 5.27 3.15
C ASN A 4 15.97 6.76 2.80
N PRO A 5 16.87 7.50 3.46
CA PRO A 5 17.16 8.90 3.16
C PRO A 5 17.67 9.18 1.75
N GLU A 6 18.22 8.17 1.07
CA GLU A 6 18.72 8.29 -0.30
C GLU A 6 17.62 8.12 -1.35
N HIS A 7 16.43 7.65 -0.96
CA HIS A 7 15.31 7.47 -1.88
C HIS A 7 14.61 8.81 -2.18
N PRO A 8 14.25 9.11 -3.44
CA PRO A 8 13.60 10.38 -3.79
C PRO A 8 12.30 10.64 -3.01
N ASP A 9 11.53 9.58 -2.74
CA ASP A 9 10.27 9.68 -2.00
C ASP A 9 10.43 9.81 -0.47
N PHE A 10 11.65 9.82 0.08
CA PHE A 10 11.86 9.91 1.52
C PHE A 10 11.26 11.20 2.11
N GLU A 11 11.63 12.34 1.55
CA GLU A 11 11.12 13.64 1.99
C GLU A 11 9.67 13.87 1.53
N VAL A 12 9.30 13.35 0.35
CA VAL A 12 7.92 13.44 -0.15
C VAL A 12 6.95 12.70 0.77
N SER A 13 7.29 11.47 1.18
CA SER A 13 6.46 10.67 2.08
C SER A 13 6.25 11.37 3.42
N LYS A 14 7.30 11.95 3.99
CA LYS A 14 7.21 12.72 5.24
C LYS A 14 6.32 13.95 5.08
N ALA A 15 6.52 14.73 4.02
CA ALA A 15 5.74 15.93 3.75
C ALA A 15 4.24 15.59 3.60
N VAL A 16 3.91 14.51 2.90
CA VAL A 16 2.51 14.04 2.77
C VAL A 16 1.93 13.66 4.13
N ILE A 17 2.66 12.90 4.94
CA ILE A 17 2.23 12.52 6.30
C ILE A 17 2.02 13.76 7.18
N ASP A 18 2.93 14.73 7.12
CA ASP A 18 2.85 15.94 7.94
C ASP A 18 1.70 16.87 7.51
N VAL A 19 1.40 16.91 6.20
CA VAL A 19 0.18 17.57 5.71
C VAL A 19 -1.06 16.85 6.25
N LEU A 20 -1.14 15.53 6.13
CA LEU A 20 -2.30 14.77 6.63
C LEU A 20 -2.53 15.01 8.13
N LYS A 21 -1.48 15.00 8.96
CA LYS A 21 -1.57 15.28 10.41
C LYS A 21 -2.18 16.64 10.74
N GLN A 22 -2.06 17.61 9.84
CA GLN A 22 -2.58 18.97 10.02
C GLN A 22 -3.99 19.14 9.45
N THR A 23 -4.54 18.11 8.81
CA THR A 23 -5.90 18.14 8.24
C THR A 23 -6.87 17.34 9.10
N THR A 24 -8.15 17.52 8.81
CA THR A 24 -9.26 16.77 9.41
C THR A 24 -10.18 16.24 8.32
N ASP A 25 -10.98 15.24 8.65
CA ASP A 25 -12.00 14.74 7.74
C ASP A 25 -13.19 15.71 7.62
N ALA A 26 -14.22 15.35 6.84
CA ALA A 26 -15.40 16.19 6.65
C ALA A 26 -16.24 16.43 7.93
N ARG A 27 -16.00 15.69 9.00
CA ARG A 27 -16.62 15.87 10.32
C ARG A 27 -15.75 16.68 11.28
N GLY A 28 -14.54 17.07 10.86
CA GLY A 28 -13.56 17.76 11.70
C GLY A 28 -12.77 16.82 12.61
N GLU A 29 -12.80 15.51 12.37
CA GLU A 29 -12.04 14.53 13.15
C GLU A 29 -10.60 14.43 12.61
N SER A 30 -9.63 14.35 13.51
CA SER A 30 -8.23 14.12 13.14
C SER A 30 -8.02 12.71 12.60
N TRP A 31 -7.10 12.56 11.65
CA TRP A 31 -6.77 11.27 11.05
C TRP A 31 -6.02 10.35 12.01
N GLU A 32 -6.40 9.08 12.03
CA GLU A 32 -5.50 7.99 12.43
C GLU A 32 -4.64 7.62 11.22
N ILE A 33 -3.32 7.81 11.33
CA ILE A 33 -2.39 7.57 10.22
C ILE A 33 -1.61 6.29 10.51
N ILE A 34 -1.93 5.23 9.77
CA ILE A 34 -1.19 3.98 9.76
C ILE A 34 -0.20 4.02 8.61
N THR A 35 1.10 3.96 8.91
CA THR A 35 2.15 3.95 7.90
C THR A 35 2.44 2.52 7.43
N VAL A 36 2.56 2.34 6.11
CA VAL A 36 3.04 1.10 5.49
C VAL A 36 4.42 1.36 4.90
N PRO A 37 5.43 0.48 5.10
CA PRO A 37 6.75 0.66 4.51
C PRO A 37 6.68 0.77 2.99
N ALA A 38 7.56 1.56 2.37
CA ALA A 38 7.81 1.41 0.94
C ALA A 38 8.66 0.15 0.69
N PRO A 39 8.53 -0.53 -0.46
CA PRO A 39 9.43 -1.62 -0.84
C PRO A 39 10.90 -1.18 -0.86
N GLN A 40 11.80 -2.11 -0.55
CA GLN A 40 13.25 -1.92 -0.60
C GLN A 40 13.83 -2.30 -1.96
N VAL A 41 13.19 -3.23 -2.67
CA VAL A 41 13.52 -3.57 -4.06
C VAL A 41 13.11 -2.41 -4.96
N LEU A 42 14.11 -1.74 -5.55
CA LEU A 42 13.91 -0.56 -6.41
C LEU A 42 14.07 -0.87 -7.89
N ARG A 43 14.55 -2.07 -8.24
CA ARG A 43 14.87 -2.44 -9.63
C ARG A 43 14.58 -3.90 -9.94
N ASP A 44 14.32 -4.16 -11.21
CA ASP A 44 14.25 -5.48 -11.83
C ASP A 44 15.18 -5.57 -13.06
N GLU A 45 14.95 -6.53 -13.94
CA GLU A 45 15.73 -6.74 -15.17
C GLU A 45 15.55 -5.60 -16.20
N GLU A 46 14.43 -4.87 -16.16
CA GLU A 46 14.06 -3.84 -17.13
C GLU A 46 14.42 -2.43 -16.64
N GLY A 47 14.50 -2.20 -15.34
CA GLY A 47 14.95 -0.92 -14.79
C GLY A 47 14.43 -0.64 -13.38
N PHE A 48 13.98 0.59 -13.16
CA PHE A 48 13.33 0.98 -11.90
C PHE A 48 11.88 0.50 -11.87
N VAL A 49 11.44 0.02 -10.71
CA VAL A 49 10.06 -0.40 -10.46
C VAL A 49 9.38 0.55 -9.49
N ASP A 50 8.06 0.64 -9.59
CA ASP A 50 7.19 1.50 -8.78
C ASP A 50 6.33 0.71 -7.78
N TYR A 51 6.87 -0.40 -7.26
CA TYR A 51 6.19 -1.29 -6.32
C TYR A 51 5.59 -0.53 -5.13
N SER A 52 4.37 -0.90 -4.75
CA SER A 52 3.66 -0.25 -3.65
C SER A 52 2.64 -1.18 -2.99
N TYR A 53 2.83 -1.46 -1.69
CA TYR A 53 1.88 -2.19 -0.85
C TYR A 53 0.55 -1.45 -0.65
N ILE A 54 0.51 -0.14 -0.90
CA ILE A 54 -0.73 0.64 -0.86
C ILE A 54 -1.69 0.24 -1.98
N ASN A 55 -1.20 -0.39 -3.07
CA ASN A 55 -2.03 -0.86 -4.18
C ASN A 55 -2.76 -2.20 -3.90
N HIS A 56 -2.97 -2.55 -2.62
CA HIS A 56 -3.79 -3.69 -2.22
C HIS A 56 -5.29 -3.43 -2.51
N PHE A 57 -6.09 -4.50 -2.48
CA PHE A 57 -7.54 -4.39 -2.73
C PHE A 57 -8.35 -5.05 -1.61
N VAL A 58 -9.38 -4.36 -1.13
CA VAL A 58 -10.26 -4.85 -0.06
C VAL A 58 -11.50 -5.50 -0.67
N VAL A 59 -11.80 -6.72 -0.24
CA VAL A 59 -12.98 -7.49 -0.65
C VAL A 59 -13.86 -7.83 0.56
N ASN A 60 -15.02 -8.44 0.30
CA ASN A 60 -15.86 -8.97 1.37
C ASN A 60 -15.08 -10.05 2.13
N GLY A 61 -14.86 -9.83 3.43
CA GLY A 61 -14.16 -10.77 4.31
C GLY A 61 -12.65 -10.87 4.09
N GLY A 62 -12.04 -10.09 3.19
CA GLY A 62 -10.62 -10.25 2.87
C GLY A 62 -9.90 -9.00 2.35
N VAL A 63 -8.58 -9.09 2.28
CA VAL A 63 -7.69 -8.10 1.66
C VAL A 63 -6.70 -8.84 0.78
N ILE A 64 -6.60 -8.44 -0.47
CA ILE A 64 -5.61 -8.95 -1.41
C ILE A 64 -4.39 -8.03 -1.34
N ALA A 65 -3.37 -8.47 -0.61
CA ALA A 65 -2.13 -7.73 -0.43
C ALA A 65 -1.16 -7.96 -1.60
N CYS A 66 -0.34 -6.96 -1.91
CA CYS A 66 0.76 -7.12 -2.86
C CYS A 66 1.95 -7.79 -2.16
N SER A 67 2.64 -8.67 -2.87
CA SER A 67 3.97 -9.18 -2.53
C SER A 67 4.90 -8.99 -3.72
N PHE A 68 6.16 -8.70 -3.44
CA PHE A 68 7.16 -8.36 -4.44
C PHE A 68 8.47 -9.16 -4.34
N ASP A 69 8.51 -10.21 -3.49
CA ASP A 69 9.77 -10.86 -3.09
C ASP A 69 10.70 -9.82 -2.44
N ASP A 70 10.10 -8.95 -1.63
CA ASP A 70 10.72 -7.81 -1.01
C ASP A 70 10.83 -8.04 0.51
N PRO A 71 11.92 -7.60 1.17
CA PRO A 71 12.08 -7.77 2.61
C PRO A 71 10.95 -7.17 3.48
N ALA A 72 10.17 -6.23 2.96
CA ALA A 72 9.05 -5.62 3.68
C ALA A 72 7.70 -6.32 3.43
N ASP A 73 7.64 -7.40 2.65
CA ASP A 73 6.39 -8.10 2.32
C ASP A 73 5.65 -8.54 3.61
N GLU A 74 6.36 -9.19 4.54
CA GLU A 74 5.77 -9.68 5.80
C GLU A 74 5.32 -8.53 6.70
N GLU A 75 6.08 -7.44 6.77
CA GLU A 75 5.72 -6.25 7.54
C GLU A 75 4.43 -5.61 6.99
N ALA A 76 4.34 -5.46 5.66
CA ALA A 76 3.16 -4.92 5.01
C ALA A 76 1.91 -5.77 5.29
N VAL A 77 2.02 -7.10 5.20
CA VAL A 77 0.92 -8.03 5.54
C VAL A 77 0.49 -7.89 6.99
N ALA A 78 1.44 -7.79 7.93
CA ALA A 78 1.12 -7.63 9.35
C ALA A 78 0.37 -6.32 9.62
N ILE A 79 0.80 -5.22 9.00
CA ILE A 79 0.15 -3.91 9.12
C ILE A 79 -1.27 -3.95 8.53
N LEU A 80 -1.44 -4.50 7.32
CA LEU A 80 -2.74 -4.64 6.70
C LEU A 80 -3.68 -5.53 7.54
N SER A 81 -3.16 -6.60 8.12
CA SER A 81 -3.94 -7.49 8.99
C SER A 81 -4.45 -6.77 10.24
N ALA A 82 -3.63 -5.91 10.84
CA ALA A 82 -4.03 -5.07 11.97
C ALA A 82 -5.04 -3.98 11.55
N ALA A 83 -4.87 -3.38 10.37
CA ALA A 83 -5.74 -2.32 9.86
C ALA A 83 -7.14 -2.81 9.44
N TYR A 84 -7.27 -4.10 9.09
CA TYR A 84 -8.54 -4.70 8.65
C TYR A 84 -9.00 -5.84 9.57
N PRO A 85 -9.37 -5.56 10.83
CA PRO A 85 -9.79 -6.59 11.77
C PRO A 85 -10.99 -7.38 11.24
N GLY A 86 -10.94 -8.71 11.38
CA GLY A 86 -11.97 -9.62 10.91
C GLY A 86 -11.91 -9.95 9.40
N ARG A 87 -10.93 -9.43 8.66
CA ARG A 87 -10.66 -9.84 7.27
C ARG A 87 -9.43 -10.75 7.19
N THR A 88 -9.45 -11.70 6.26
CA THR A 88 -8.27 -12.50 5.92
C THR A 88 -7.39 -11.75 4.92
N VAL A 89 -6.13 -11.50 5.26
CA VAL A 89 -5.16 -10.93 4.33
C VAL A 89 -4.48 -12.06 3.56
N VAL A 90 -4.49 -11.98 2.23
CA VAL A 90 -3.85 -12.95 1.33
C VAL A 90 -2.94 -12.19 0.38
N SER A 91 -1.66 -12.55 0.35
CA SER A 91 -0.68 -11.94 -0.55
C SER A 91 -0.72 -12.59 -1.94
N VAL A 92 -0.55 -11.77 -2.96
CA VAL A 92 -0.41 -12.18 -4.36
C VAL A 92 0.86 -11.54 -4.92
N ASP A 93 1.65 -12.31 -5.66
CA ASP A 93 2.80 -11.79 -6.40
C ASP A 93 2.30 -10.75 -7.42
N ALA A 94 2.58 -9.48 -7.12
CA ALA A 94 2.09 -8.35 -7.90
C ALA A 94 3.11 -7.88 -8.94
N ARG A 95 4.34 -8.41 -8.95
CA ARG A 95 5.41 -7.99 -9.88
C ARG A 95 4.97 -8.03 -11.35
N PRO A 96 4.28 -9.09 -11.84
CA PRO A 96 3.84 -9.12 -13.24
C PRO A 96 2.83 -8.03 -13.60
N LEU A 97 2.06 -7.53 -12.63
CA LEU A 97 1.14 -6.41 -12.84
C LEU A 97 1.93 -5.09 -12.94
N PHE A 98 2.86 -4.86 -12.01
CA PHE A 98 3.65 -3.63 -11.96
C PHE A 98 4.58 -3.49 -13.16
N ALA A 99 5.09 -4.60 -13.71
CA ALA A 99 5.79 -4.63 -15.00
C ALA A 99 4.92 -4.13 -16.18
N ARG A 100 3.60 -3.99 -16.01
CA ARG A 100 2.66 -3.43 -16.97
C ARG A 100 2.06 -2.08 -16.53
N GLY A 101 2.62 -1.45 -15.50
CA GLY A 101 2.28 -0.10 -15.05
C GLY A 101 1.09 0.00 -14.09
N GLY A 102 0.73 -1.08 -13.37
CA GLY A 102 -0.30 -1.02 -12.34
C GLY A 102 -0.23 -2.17 -11.34
N GLY A 103 -0.94 -2.07 -10.22
CA GLY A 103 -1.02 -3.17 -9.24
C GLY A 103 -2.42 -3.79 -9.16
N ILE A 104 -2.65 -4.52 -8.07
CA ILE A 104 -3.90 -5.26 -7.83
C ILE A 104 -5.10 -4.30 -7.82
N HIS A 105 -5.02 -3.19 -7.09
CA HIS A 105 -6.09 -2.19 -7.05
C HIS A 105 -6.42 -1.64 -8.45
N CYS A 106 -5.41 -1.41 -9.28
CA CYS A 106 -5.56 -0.82 -10.62
C CYS A 106 -6.41 -1.68 -11.58
N ILE A 107 -6.41 -3.00 -11.40
CA ILE A 107 -7.12 -3.95 -12.29
C ILE A 107 -8.47 -4.42 -11.72
N THR A 108 -8.87 -3.88 -10.57
CA THR A 108 -10.10 -4.27 -9.87
C THR A 108 -11.09 -3.12 -9.83
N GLN A 109 -12.39 -3.45 -9.82
CA GLN A 109 -13.46 -2.49 -9.60
C GLN A 109 -14.49 -3.12 -8.67
N HIS A 110 -14.80 -2.44 -7.57
CA HIS A 110 -15.82 -2.93 -6.65
C HIS A 110 -17.22 -2.54 -7.17
N GLN A 111 -18.17 -3.47 -7.05
CA GLN A 111 -19.58 -3.17 -7.25
C GLN A 111 -20.29 -3.33 -5.90
N PRO A 112 -20.76 -2.23 -5.28
CA PRO A 112 -21.54 -2.32 -4.06
C PRO A 112 -22.79 -3.17 -4.27
N ALA A 113 -23.12 -3.99 -3.26
CA ALA A 113 -24.41 -4.67 -3.24
C ALA A 113 -25.55 -3.65 -3.18
N VAL A 114 -26.68 -3.97 -3.81
CA VAL A 114 -27.90 -3.19 -3.65
C VAL A 114 -28.34 -3.27 -2.19
N ARG A 115 -28.70 -2.12 -1.60
CA ARG A 115 -29.23 -2.04 -0.25
C ARG A 115 -30.66 -2.57 -0.17
#